data_AF-A0A1W2E0T6-F1
#
_entry.id   AF-A0A1W2E0T6-F1
#
_cell.length_a   1.000
_cell.length_b   1.000
_cell.length_c   1.000
_cell.angle_alpha   90.00
_cell.angle_beta   90.00
_cell.angle_gamma   90.00
#
_symmetry.space_group_name_H-M   'P 1'
#
loop_
_entity.id
_entity.type
_entity.pdbx_description
1 polymer ?
#
loop_
_entity_poly.entity_id
_entity_poly.type
_entity_poly.pdbx_seq_one_letter_code
_entity_poly.pdbx_strand_id
1 'polypeptide(L)'
;MVDPIKRISRTEPSLASQVDSTLSIGSDANNAWIAARQSEINAALDDLEQAAKEELVRRKAEDEAKEQGNSAQARQWGAPYGDADEAEAPEPEPTLSGESDRIGTQNFDEYTPFGTRVAIL
;
A
#
# COMPACT_ATOMS: atom_id res chain seq x y z
N MET A 1 -32.42 -37.62 -42.54
CA MET A 1 -31.74 -36.63 -43.41
C MET A 1 -31.14 -35.58 -42.50
N VAL A 2 -29.86 -35.25 -42.67
CA VAL A 2 -29.15 -34.28 -41.82
C VAL A 2 -29.05 -32.96 -42.58
N ASP A 3 -29.41 -31.86 -41.96
CA ASP A 3 -29.39 -30.54 -42.60
C ASP A 3 -27.96 -29.99 -42.73
N PRO A 4 -27.65 -29.25 -43.82
CA PRO A 4 -26.34 -28.64 -44.00
C PRO A 4 -26.11 -27.51 -43.01
N ILE A 5 -24.97 -27.54 -42.31
CA ILE A 5 -24.55 -26.47 -41.41
C ILE A 5 -24.18 -25.23 -42.25
N LYS A 6 -24.81 -24.09 -41.98
CA LYS A 6 -24.49 -22.81 -42.63
C LYS A 6 -23.10 -22.33 -42.19
N ARG A 7 -22.29 -21.83 -43.13
CA ARG A 7 -21.00 -21.21 -42.82
C ARG A 7 -21.20 -20.03 -41.88
N ILE A 8 -20.49 -20.05 -40.76
CA ILE A 8 -20.38 -18.92 -39.85
C ILE A 8 -19.49 -17.89 -40.54
N SER A 9 -20.04 -16.73 -40.87
CA SER A 9 -19.26 -15.58 -41.37
C SER A 9 -19.12 -14.57 -40.24
N ARG A 10 -17.92 -14.00 -40.11
CA ARG A 10 -17.60 -13.03 -39.05
C ARG A 10 -18.37 -11.74 -39.32
N THR A 11 -19.30 -11.38 -38.44
CA THR A 11 -20.19 -10.22 -38.61
C THR A 11 -19.54 -8.89 -38.20
N GLU A 12 -18.39 -8.94 -37.52
CA GLU A 12 -17.71 -7.72 -37.04
C GLU A 12 -16.29 -7.61 -37.60
N PRO A 13 -15.91 -6.43 -38.12
CA PRO A 13 -14.54 -6.16 -38.52
C PRO A 13 -13.62 -6.33 -37.30
N SER A 14 -12.44 -6.93 -37.49
CA SER A 14 -11.41 -6.95 -36.44
C SER A 14 -11.03 -5.53 -36.08
N LEU A 15 -10.96 -5.22 -34.77
CA LEU A 15 -10.38 -3.97 -34.29
C LEU A 15 -9.00 -3.76 -34.90
N ALA A 16 -8.73 -2.55 -35.39
CA ALA A 16 -7.42 -2.17 -35.90
C ALA A 16 -6.39 -2.29 -34.77
N SER A 17 -5.27 -2.97 -35.02
CA SER A 17 -4.14 -2.90 -34.10
C SER A 17 -3.65 -1.45 -34.02
N GLN A 18 -3.51 -0.91 -32.81
CA GLN A 18 -2.87 0.40 -32.63
C GLN A 18 -1.43 0.30 -33.13
N VAL A 19 -1.09 1.11 -34.14
CA VAL A 19 0.24 1.14 -34.77
C VAL A 19 1.10 2.27 -34.18
N ASP A 20 0.51 3.12 -33.33
CA ASP A 20 1.17 4.33 -32.81
C ASP A 20 1.88 4.11 -31.46
N SER A 21 1.80 2.93 -30.86
CA SER A 21 2.53 2.61 -29.63
C SER A 21 3.86 1.92 -29.95
N THR A 22 4.95 2.68 -29.80
CA THR A 22 6.30 2.15 -29.91
C THR A 22 6.81 1.82 -28.51
N LEU A 23 7.41 0.65 -28.31
CA LEU A 23 8.09 0.28 -27.07
C LEU A 23 9.48 0.94 -26.93
N SER A 24 9.90 1.73 -27.92
CA SER A 24 11.19 2.42 -27.89
C SER A 24 11.14 3.60 -26.94
N ILE A 25 12.06 3.61 -25.97
CA ILE A 25 12.14 4.63 -24.91
C ILE A 25 12.51 6.01 -25.48
N GLY A 26 13.32 6.06 -26.54
CA GLY A 26 13.82 7.32 -27.10
C GLY A 26 13.07 7.85 -28.33
N SER A 27 12.11 7.09 -28.86
CA SER A 27 11.42 7.43 -30.12
C SER A 27 10.01 7.95 -29.90
N ASP A 28 9.40 7.60 -28.77
CA ASP A 28 8.11 8.15 -28.33
C ASP A 28 8.37 9.23 -27.28
N ALA A 29 7.82 10.43 -27.50
CA ALA A 29 7.92 11.55 -26.57
C ALA A 29 7.36 11.21 -25.18
N ASN A 30 6.30 10.39 -25.12
CA ASN A 30 5.72 9.95 -23.85
C ASN A 30 6.66 9.02 -23.10
N ASN A 31 7.25 8.03 -23.79
CA ASN A 31 8.19 7.11 -23.16
C ASN A 31 9.46 7.81 -22.69
N ALA A 32 9.96 8.78 -23.46
CA ALA A 32 11.12 9.58 -23.08
C ALA A 32 10.85 10.39 -21.81
N TRP A 33 9.67 11.01 -21.71
CA TRP A 33 9.25 11.74 -20.51
C TRP A 33 9.09 10.82 -19.30
N ILE A 34 8.44 9.66 -19.47
CA ILE A 34 8.29 8.65 -18.41
C ILE A 34 9.66 8.18 -17.92
N ALA A 35 10.60 7.91 -18.83
CA ALA A 35 11.94 7.47 -18.48
C ALA A 35 12.72 8.53 -17.69
N ALA A 36 12.64 9.80 -18.11
CA ALA A 36 13.27 10.90 -17.37
C ALA A 36 12.69 11.01 -15.95
N ARG A 37 11.36 10.98 -15.81
CA ARG A 37 10.69 11.05 -14.51
C ARG A 37 11.04 9.85 -13.62
N GLN A 38 11.11 8.65 -14.19
CA GLN A 38 11.50 7.45 -13.46
C GLN A 38 12.95 7.54 -12.98
N SER A 39 13.84 8.14 -13.76
CA SER A 39 15.23 8.39 -13.36
C SER A 39 15.32 9.30 -12.14
N GLU A 40 14.53 10.37 -12.08
CA GLU A 40 14.47 11.28 -10.93
C GLU A 40 13.95 10.58 -9.67
N ILE A 41 12.88 9.79 -9.80
CA ILE A 41 12.30 9.02 -8.70
C ILE A 41 13.33 8.02 -8.15
N ASN A 42 14.01 7.30 -9.03
CA ASN A 42 15.00 6.31 -8.62
C ASN A 42 16.17 6.97 -7.89
N ALA A 43 16.68 8.11 -8.39
CA ALA A 43 17.73 8.85 -7.72
C ALA A 43 17.33 9.30 -6.31
N ALA A 44 16.11 9.83 -6.14
CA ALA A 44 15.61 10.23 -4.83
C ALA A 44 15.41 9.05 -3.87
N LEU A 45 15.01 7.88 -4.38
CA LEU A 45 14.89 6.66 -3.57
C LEU A 45 16.26 6.15 -3.12
N ASP A 46 17.26 6.19 -3.99
CA ASP A 46 18.63 5.80 -3.65
C ASP A 46 19.21 6.70 -2.55
N ASP A 47 18.98 8.02 -2.65
CA ASP A 47 19.40 8.98 -1.60
C ASP A 47 18.73 8.68 -0.26
N LEU A 48 17.43 8.37 -0.27
CA LEU A 48 16.68 8.01 0.94
C LEU A 48 17.21 6.70 1.54
N GLU A 49 17.49 5.69 0.71
CA GLU A 49 18.04 4.41 1.16
C GLU A 49 19.42 4.60 1.80
N GLN A 50 20.27 5.45 1.21
CA GLN A 50 21.58 5.78 1.77
C GLN A 50 21.44 6.45 3.14
N ALA A 51 20.60 7.47 3.25
CA ALA A 51 20.35 8.15 4.53
C ALA A 51 19.80 7.18 5.59
N ALA A 52 18.89 6.28 5.21
CA ALA A 52 18.35 5.27 6.12
C ALA A 52 19.43 4.28 6.61
N LYS A 53 20.35 3.87 5.73
CA LYS A 53 21.48 3.02 6.09
C LYS A 53 22.44 3.72 7.05
N GLU A 54 22.76 4.99 6.79
CA GLU A 54 23.61 5.79 7.68
C GLU A 54 22.99 5.95 9.07
N GLU A 55 21.69 6.25 9.14
CA GLU A 55 20.95 6.34 10.40
C GLU A 55 20.95 5.02 11.16
N LEU A 56 20.77 3.88 10.47
CA LEU A 56 20.84 2.56 11.09
C LEU A 56 22.24 2.26 11.64
N VAL A 57 23.30 2.63 10.92
CA VAL A 57 24.67 2.48 11.41
C VAL A 57 24.90 3.34 12.64
N ARG A 58 24.42 4.60 12.64
CA ARG A 58 24.53 5.49 13.80
C ARG A 58 23.82 4.90 15.02
N ARG A 59 22.58 4.44 14.86
CA ARG A 59 21.82 3.82 15.95
C ARG A 59 22.49 2.56 16.49
N LYS A 60 23.01 1.69 15.62
CA LYS A 60 23.75 0.50 16.05
C LYS A 60 24.98 0.87 16.88
N ALA A 61 25.75 1.88 16.47
CA ALA A 61 26.89 2.36 17.24
C ALA A 61 26.46 2.95 18.61
N GLU A 62 25.34 3.68 18.66
CA GLU A 62 24.77 4.18 19.91
C GLU A 62 24.28 3.06 20.84
N ASP A 63 23.69 2.01 20.29
CA ASP A 63 23.21 0.84 21.05
C ASP A 63 24.39 0.00 21.57
N GLU A 64 25.42 -0.25 20.77
CA GLU A 64 26.66 -0.94 21.19
C GLU A 64 27.41 -0.17 22.29
N ALA A 65 27.40 1.17 22.24
CA ALA A 65 27.98 2.00 23.30
C ALA A 65 27.18 1.94 24.61
N LYS A 66 25.85 1.79 24.54
CA LYS A 66 24.98 1.61 25.72
C LYS A 66 25.08 0.20 26.31
N GLU A 67 25.31 -0.82 25.47
CA GLU A 67 25.41 -2.22 25.89
C GLU A 67 26.69 -2.51 26.70
N GLN A 68 27.77 -1.77 26.47
CA GLN A 68 29.01 -1.86 27.27
C GLN A 68 28.91 -1.19 28.65
N GLY A 69 27.85 -0.41 28.91
CA GLY A 69 27.68 0.36 30.14
C GLY A 69 26.58 -0.10 31.08
N ASN A 70 25.63 -0.95 30.65
CA ASN A 70 24.48 -1.26 31.50
C ASN A 70 23.84 -2.63 31.23
N SER A 71 24.33 -3.66 31.91
CA SER A 71 23.66 -4.96 32.03
C SER A 71 22.50 -4.89 33.05
N ALA A 72 21.53 -3.99 32.89
CA ALA A 72 20.27 -4.01 33.64
C ALA A 72 19.31 -2.88 33.21
N GLN A 73 18.61 -3.06 32.09
CA GLN A 73 17.32 -2.38 31.93
C GLN A 73 16.37 -3.25 31.12
N ALA A 74 15.60 -4.03 31.87
CA ALA A 74 14.45 -4.76 31.37
C ALA A 74 13.52 -3.79 30.62
N ARG A 75 13.12 -4.19 29.42
CA ARG A 75 12.13 -3.50 28.58
C ARG A 75 10.81 -3.44 29.36
N GLN A 76 10.49 -2.28 29.93
CA GLN A 76 9.15 -2.00 30.46
C GLN A 76 8.21 -1.84 29.27
N TRP A 77 7.51 -2.92 28.94
CA TRP A 77 6.31 -2.88 28.13
C TRP A 77 5.22 -2.13 28.89
N GLY A 78 4.75 -1.02 28.31
CA GLY A 78 3.44 -0.40 28.54
C GLY A 78 2.99 -0.21 29.98
N ALA A 79 3.25 0.96 30.56
CA ALA A 79 2.47 1.43 31.69
C ALA A 79 1.01 1.66 31.25
N PRO A 80 0.00 1.19 32.01
CA PRO A 80 -1.38 1.58 31.78
C PRO A 80 -1.50 3.09 32.03
N TYR A 81 -2.12 3.78 31.07
CA TYR A 81 -2.39 5.20 31.11
C TYR A 81 -2.99 5.60 32.47
N GLY A 82 -2.37 6.60 33.08
CA GLY A 82 -2.89 7.26 34.28
C GLY A 82 -4.18 8.02 33.98
N ASP A 83 -4.96 8.20 35.03
CA ASP A 83 -6.03 9.20 35.16
C ASP A 83 -5.61 10.50 34.48
N ALA A 84 -6.34 10.86 33.42
CA ALA A 84 -6.39 12.21 32.92
C ALA A 84 -7.76 12.76 33.33
N ASP A 85 -7.71 13.64 34.33
CA ASP A 85 -8.77 14.50 34.79
C ASP A 85 -9.60 15.09 33.63
N GLU A 86 -10.88 15.29 33.92
CA GLU A 86 -11.89 16.00 33.13
C GLU A 86 -11.31 17.23 32.41
N ALA A 87 -10.98 17.05 31.13
CA ALA A 87 -10.80 18.15 30.19
C ALA A 87 -12.08 18.31 29.37
N GLU A 88 -12.74 19.44 29.60
CA GLU A 88 -13.89 20.00 28.90
C GLU A 88 -13.91 19.64 27.40
N ALA A 89 -15.00 18.99 26.97
CA ALA A 89 -15.15 18.47 25.61
C ALA A 89 -15.22 19.61 24.57
N PRO A 90 -14.38 19.61 23.52
CA PRO A 90 -14.61 20.47 22.37
C PRO A 90 -15.87 20.00 21.62
N GLU A 91 -16.73 20.96 21.26
CA GLU A 91 -17.93 20.76 20.43
C GLU A 91 -17.59 19.93 19.17
N PRO A 92 -18.38 18.88 18.84
CA PRO A 92 -18.04 17.99 17.75
C PRO A 92 -18.21 18.70 16.40
N GLU A 93 -17.11 18.82 15.65
CA GLU A 93 -17.18 19.17 14.22
C GLU A 93 -18.02 18.11 13.48
N PRO A 94 -18.81 18.50 12.46
CA PRO A 94 -19.65 17.57 11.72
C PRO A 94 -18.78 16.55 11.00
N THR A 95 -18.70 15.33 11.56
CA THR A 95 -17.97 14.23 10.95
C THR A 95 -18.71 13.76 9.70
N LEU A 96 -17.94 13.51 8.63
CA LEU A 96 -18.46 12.95 7.40
C LEU A 96 -19.01 11.54 7.69
N SER A 97 -20.33 11.41 7.57
CA SER A 97 -21.08 10.17 7.38
C SER A 97 -20.99 9.08 8.46
N GLY A 98 -20.51 9.30 9.69
CA GLY A 98 -20.60 8.31 10.79
C GLY A 98 -20.09 6.89 10.48
N GLU A 99 -19.36 6.71 9.38
CA GLU A 99 -18.79 5.44 8.94
C GLU A 99 -17.49 5.16 9.71
N SER A 100 -16.74 6.22 10.03
CA SER A 100 -15.50 6.15 10.81
C SER A 100 -15.73 5.57 12.21
N ASP A 101 -16.86 5.87 12.85
CA ASP A 101 -17.20 5.36 14.19
C ASP A 101 -17.46 3.84 14.20
N ARG A 102 -17.70 3.24 13.03
CA ARG A 102 -17.97 1.79 12.91
C ARG A 102 -16.71 0.97 12.66
N ILE A 103 -15.63 1.59 12.16
CA ILE A 103 -14.40 0.88 11.80
C ILE A 103 -13.60 0.59 13.08
N GLY A 104 -13.21 -0.67 13.30
CA GLY A 104 -12.37 -1.08 14.43
C GLY A 104 -13.10 -1.30 15.76
N THR A 105 -14.44 -1.25 15.78
CA THR A 105 -15.25 -1.55 16.99
C THR A 105 -15.26 -3.03 17.37
N GLN A 106 -15.05 -3.92 16.40
CA GLN A 106 -15.10 -5.35 16.59
C GLN A 106 -13.72 -5.98 16.34
N ASN A 107 -13.21 -6.66 17.36
CA ASN A 107 -12.03 -7.51 17.24
C ASN A 107 -12.43 -8.83 16.59
N PHE A 108 -11.77 -9.18 15.48
CA PHE A 108 -11.97 -10.46 14.82
C PHE A 108 -11.00 -11.49 15.42
N ASP A 109 -11.54 -12.56 15.98
CA ASP A 109 -10.80 -13.71 16.52
C ASP A 109 -10.89 -14.92 15.58
N GLU A 110 -10.26 -16.03 15.98
CA GLU A 110 -10.25 -17.30 15.22
C GLU A 110 -11.64 -17.92 15.05
N TYR A 111 -12.65 -17.45 15.78
CA TYR A 111 -14.03 -17.93 15.71
C TYR A 111 -14.95 -17.01 14.92
N THR A 112 -14.43 -15.93 14.33
CA THR A 112 -15.22 -14.99 13.54
C THR A 112 -15.72 -15.66 12.24
N PRO A 113 -17.05 -15.71 11.99
CA PRO A 113 -17.60 -16.35 10.80
C PRO A 113 -17.40 -15.51 9.53
N PHE A 114 -17.01 -16.15 8.43
CA PHE A 114 -16.68 -15.48 7.14
C PHE A 114 -17.86 -15.29 6.17
N GLY A 115 -19.10 -15.36 6.64
CA GLY A 115 -20.30 -15.25 5.80
C GLY A 115 -20.44 -16.40 4.78
N THR A 116 -21.53 -16.37 4.00
CA THR A 116 -21.85 -17.43 3.03
C THR A 116 -21.40 -17.03 1.63
N ARG A 117 -20.62 -17.86 0.95
CA ARG A 117 -20.23 -17.68 -0.46
C ARG A 117 -21.07 -18.58 -1.36
N VAL A 118 -21.68 -18.01 -2.39
CA VAL A 118 -22.42 -18.77 -3.41
C VAL A 118 -21.63 -18.71 -4.72
N ALA A 119 -21.32 -19.88 -5.29
CA ALA A 119 -20.73 -19.96 -6.62
C ALA A 119 -21.81 -19.63 -7.66
N ILE A 120 -21.50 -18.73 -8.60
CA ILE A 120 -22.32 -18.49 -9.78
C ILE A 120 -21.82 -19.45 -10.85
N LEU A 121 -22.68 -20.38 -11.26
CA LEU A 121 -22.44 -21.39 -12.30
C LEU A 121 -22.89 -20.90 -13.68
#